data_AF-A0A165HR45-F1
#
_entry.id   AF-A0A165HR45-F1
#
_cell.length_a   1.000
_cell.length_b   1.000
_cell.length_c   1.000
_cell.angle_alpha   90.00
_cell.angle_beta   90.00
_cell.angle_gamma   90.00
#
_symmetry.space_group_name_H-M   'P 1'
#
loop_
_entity.id
_entity.type
_entity.pdbx_description
1 polymer ?
#
loop_
_entity_poly.entity_id
_entity_poly.type
_entity_poly.pdbx_seq_one_letter_code
_entity_poly.pdbx_strand_id
1 'polypeptide(L)'
;MASTDILTALAELESSPQPQHNKASGYNELLQKIVNGPSAQLSANLIAFLDSILGETVGVVVSRQLLISLVLVLKDLPSAEVKIEVCQHALQALQPRVVSFEEQDAAIREIVADAYEQQEDYTSAAKALQGIQLDSSQRMISDTAKVKLWIRIVRLFLEEDDTTSAETYLNRAKTLLYKVEDQEIRLMFQLSQARILDAGRKFLDACRIYHEFSFSLIIAEEEKMRALSAAIICAVLGPAGPQRSRILSQLYRDERASQVEEFGILEKMFLDRLLSPAEVKQFADKLAPHQLAQTADGSTVLTKAVIEHNLLGASRLYSNIGMEDLGGLLGLEGEKAGEYAAAMIEQGRLAGRIDQIDRLIYFDGGEGSGERTSAGQADRIVGNELRKWDANVRGLTEEVEKVTTLIQNHYPDFVAANLVH
;
A
#
# COMPACT_ATOMS: atom_id res chain seq x y z
N MET A 1 36.42 -8.81 -24.34
CA MET A 1 36.89 -8.28 -25.65
C MET A 1 36.09 -8.93 -26.74
N ALA A 2 35.67 -8.17 -27.75
CA ALA A 2 34.90 -8.68 -28.88
C ALA A 2 35.75 -9.62 -29.75
N SER A 3 35.10 -10.56 -30.44
CA SER A 3 35.74 -11.46 -31.41
C SER A 3 36.36 -10.66 -32.54
N THR A 4 37.59 -11.01 -32.92
CA THR A 4 38.31 -10.41 -34.05
C THR A 4 37.54 -10.54 -35.35
N ASP A 5 36.84 -11.66 -35.56
CA ASP A 5 36.09 -11.93 -36.81
C ASP A 5 34.88 -11.01 -36.95
N ILE A 6 34.25 -10.66 -35.82
CA ILE A 6 33.12 -9.74 -35.78
C ILE A 6 33.59 -8.30 -35.99
N LEU A 7 34.71 -7.91 -35.37
CA LEU A 7 35.30 -6.59 -35.58
C LEU A 7 35.72 -6.37 -37.04
N THR A 8 36.27 -7.38 -37.71
CA THR A 8 36.61 -7.30 -39.14
C THR A 8 35.35 -7.19 -40.01
N ALA A 9 34.30 -7.95 -39.71
CA ALA A 9 33.05 -7.88 -40.46
C ALA A 9 32.35 -6.51 -40.30
N LEU A 10 32.41 -5.90 -39.11
CA LEU A 10 31.91 -4.54 -38.88
C LEU A 10 32.69 -3.50 -39.69
N ALA A 11 34.03 -3.57 -39.68
CA ALA A 11 34.88 -2.66 -40.44
C ALA A 11 34.66 -2.76 -41.97
N GLU A 12 34.38 -3.96 -42.49
CA GLU A 12 34.00 -4.18 -43.89
C GLU A 12 32.65 -3.52 -44.24
N LEU A 13 31.66 -3.61 -43.35
CA LEU A 13 30.34 -2.99 -43.54
C LEU A 13 30.40 -1.45 -43.45
N GLU A 14 31.25 -0.92 -42.58
CA GLU A 14 31.49 0.53 -42.45
C GLU A 14 32.14 1.11 -43.72
N SER A 15 33.19 0.44 -44.22
CA SER A 15 33.97 0.88 -45.39
C SER A 15 33.33 0.59 -46.75
N SER A 16 32.35 -0.31 -46.81
CA SER A 16 31.67 -0.69 -48.06
C SER A 16 30.93 0.51 -48.69
N PRO A 17 31.11 0.82 -49.99
CA PRO A 17 30.41 1.89 -50.69
C PRO A 17 28.97 1.52 -51.12
N GLN A 18 28.43 0.40 -50.63
CA GLN A 18 27.10 -0.09 -51.03
C GLN A 18 25.95 0.85 -50.59
N PRO A 19 24.80 0.83 -51.31
CA PRO A 19 23.61 1.58 -50.93
C PRO A 19 23.15 1.24 -49.49
N GLN A 20 22.63 2.24 -48.77
CA GLN A 20 22.24 2.13 -47.35
C GLN A 20 21.30 0.94 -47.05
N HIS A 21 20.45 0.54 -48.00
CA HIS A 21 19.56 -0.62 -47.87
C HIS A 21 20.33 -1.96 -47.77
N ASN A 22 21.37 -2.15 -48.57
CA ASN A 22 22.17 -3.38 -48.54
C ASN A 22 23.09 -3.45 -47.32
N LYS A 23 23.46 -2.28 -46.76
CA LYS A 23 24.17 -2.23 -45.47
C LYS A 23 23.28 -2.75 -44.33
N ALA A 24 22.02 -2.34 -44.29
CA ALA A 24 21.09 -2.78 -43.25
C ALA A 24 20.89 -4.31 -43.21
N SER A 25 20.78 -4.96 -44.37
CA SER A 25 20.70 -6.43 -44.43
C SER A 25 21.98 -7.10 -43.94
N GLY A 26 23.16 -6.57 -44.30
CA GLY A 26 24.44 -7.09 -43.82
C GLY A 26 24.60 -7.00 -42.30
N TYR A 27 24.19 -5.88 -41.70
CA TYR A 27 24.16 -5.74 -40.24
C TYR A 27 23.18 -6.73 -39.57
N ASN A 28 22.00 -6.95 -40.15
CA ASN A 28 21.05 -7.92 -39.59
C ASN A 28 21.56 -9.37 -39.66
N GLU A 29 22.21 -9.76 -40.75
CA GLU A 29 22.85 -11.08 -40.85
C GLU A 29 23.98 -11.23 -39.82
N LEU A 30 24.77 -10.17 -39.61
CA LEU A 30 25.82 -10.16 -38.60
C LEU A 30 25.23 -10.26 -37.18
N LEU A 31 24.15 -9.54 -36.89
CA LEU A 31 23.45 -9.61 -35.62
C LEU A 31 22.98 -11.05 -35.33
N GLN A 32 22.39 -11.73 -36.31
CA GLN A 32 21.99 -13.14 -36.17
C GLN A 32 23.20 -14.07 -35.96
N LYS A 33 24.33 -13.81 -36.61
CA LYS A 33 25.58 -14.56 -36.38
C LYS A 33 26.12 -14.37 -34.96
N ILE A 34 26.03 -13.15 -34.41
CA ILE A 34 26.47 -12.84 -33.04
C ILE A 34 25.63 -13.62 -32.03
N VAL A 35 24.30 -13.63 -32.20
CA VAL A 35 23.37 -14.31 -31.28
C VAL A 35 23.53 -15.82 -31.29
N ASN A 36 23.75 -16.40 -32.47
CA ASN A 36 23.97 -17.85 -32.62
C ASN A 36 25.41 -18.28 -32.31
N GLY A 37 26.29 -17.34 -31.98
CA GLY A 37 27.69 -17.58 -31.66
C GLY A 37 27.94 -18.03 -30.21
N PRO A 38 29.22 -18.14 -29.80
CA PRO A 38 29.59 -18.52 -28.44
C PRO A 38 29.15 -17.47 -27.40
N SER A 39 28.53 -17.92 -26.31
CA SER A 39 27.99 -17.04 -25.25
C SER A 39 29.06 -16.24 -24.48
N ALA A 40 30.31 -16.74 -24.42
CA ALA A 40 31.37 -16.14 -23.62
C ALA A 40 31.80 -14.73 -24.07
N GLN A 41 31.52 -14.34 -25.31
CA GLN A 41 31.86 -13.01 -25.86
C GLN A 41 30.62 -12.24 -26.33
N LEU A 42 29.42 -12.72 -26.00
CA LEU A 42 28.18 -12.20 -26.54
C LEU A 42 27.97 -10.71 -26.20
N SER A 43 28.20 -10.30 -24.95
CA SER A 43 28.05 -8.89 -24.55
C SER A 43 29.02 -7.98 -25.30
N ALA A 44 30.31 -8.33 -25.32
CA ALA A 44 31.33 -7.56 -26.02
C ALA A 44 31.07 -7.45 -27.54
N ASN A 45 30.55 -8.52 -28.17
CA ASN A 45 30.20 -8.53 -29.58
C ASN A 45 28.98 -7.64 -29.88
N LEU A 46 27.97 -7.67 -29.02
CA LEU A 46 26.78 -6.80 -29.15
C LEU A 46 27.11 -5.33 -28.89
N ILE A 47 28.03 -5.04 -27.95
CA ILE A 47 28.54 -3.68 -27.71
C ILE A 47 29.28 -3.16 -28.94
N ALA A 48 30.19 -3.96 -29.51
CA ALA A 48 30.90 -3.57 -30.74
C ALA A 48 29.94 -3.34 -31.93
N PHE A 49 28.92 -4.18 -32.07
CA PHE A 49 27.85 -3.97 -33.05
C PHE A 49 27.11 -2.64 -32.81
N LEU A 50 26.79 -2.34 -31.55
CA LEU A 50 26.09 -1.12 -31.17
C LEU A 50 26.91 0.14 -31.48
N ASP A 51 28.21 0.13 -31.19
CA ASP A 51 29.11 1.24 -31.48
C ASP A 51 29.22 1.52 -32.98
N SER A 52 29.26 0.46 -33.78
CA SER A 52 29.31 0.56 -35.25
C SER A 52 28.03 1.18 -35.82
N ILE A 53 26.84 0.77 -35.35
CA ILE A 53 25.57 1.31 -35.86
C ILE A 53 25.28 2.74 -35.37
N LEU A 54 25.88 3.16 -34.25
CA LEU A 54 25.75 4.51 -33.71
C LEU A 54 26.84 5.48 -34.19
N GLY A 55 27.86 4.95 -34.88
CA GLY A 55 28.92 5.73 -35.51
C GLY A 55 28.42 6.68 -36.60
N GLU A 56 29.31 7.58 -37.06
CA GLU A 56 28.98 8.62 -38.04
C GLU A 56 28.72 8.09 -39.47
N THR A 57 29.16 6.86 -39.74
CA THR A 57 29.10 6.22 -41.07
C THR A 57 27.70 5.71 -41.42
N VAL A 58 26.86 5.44 -40.41
CA VAL A 58 25.51 4.91 -40.58
C VAL A 58 24.49 6.04 -40.41
N GLY A 59 23.64 6.22 -41.41
CA GLY A 59 22.58 7.24 -41.36
C GLY A 59 21.53 6.92 -40.29
N VAL A 60 20.98 7.96 -39.65
CA VAL A 60 20.03 7.84 -38.52
C VAL A 60 18.87 6.89 -38.78
N VAL A 61 18.32 6.88 -40.00
CA VAL A 61 17.20 6.01 -40.39
C VAL A 61 17.59 4.53 -40.32
N VAL A 62 18.79 4.19 -40.81
CA VAL A 62 19.30 2.83 -40.77
C VAL A 62 19.64 2.44 -39.34
N SER A 63 20.29 3.32 -38.57
CA SER A 63 20.58 3.09 -37.15
C SER A 63 19.31 2.81 -36.34
N ARG A 64 18.21 3.55 -36.56
CA ARG A 64 16.92 3.28 -35.92
C ARG A 64 16.38 1.88 -36.24
N GLN A 65 16.42 1.47 -37.51
CA GLN A 65 15.95 0.14 -37.93
C GLN A 65 16.80 -1.00 -37.33
N LEU A 66 18.12 -0.81 -37.28
CA LEU A 66 19.04 -1.78 -36.69
C LEU A 66 18.88 -1.86 -35.17
N LEU A 67 18.67 -0.73 -34.50
CA LEU A 67 18.36 -0.71 -33.07
C LEU A 67 17.04 -1.42 -32.75
N ILE A 68 16.00 -1.28 -33.59
CA ILE A 68 14.75 -2.05 -33.42
C ILE A 68 15.04 -3.56 -33.51
N SER A 69 15.87 -3.97 -34.46
CA SER A 69 16.27 -5.37 -34.64
C SER A 69 17.08 -5.88 -33.45
N LEU A 70 17.99 -5.05 -32.92
CA LEU A 70 18.75 -5.33 -31.70
C LEU A 70 17.85 -5.44 -30.47
N VAL A 71 16.87 -4.55 -30.31
CA VAL A 71 15.87 -4.58 -29.21
C VAL A 71 15.09 -5.88 -29.21
N LEU A 72 14.67 -6.38 -30.38
CA LEU A 72 13.98 -7.67 -30.50
C LEU A 72 14.87 -8.83 -30.05
N VAL A 73 16.11 -8.87 -30.53
CA VAL A 73 17.11 -9.86 -30.11
C VAL A 73 17.35 -9.80 -28.61
N LEU A 74 17.55 -8.59 -28.06
CA LEU A 74 17.80 -8.38 -26.65
C LEU A 74 16.64 -8.89 -25.80
N LYS A 75 15.37 -8.72 -26.21
CA LYS A 75 14.21 -9.25 -25.47
C LYS A 75 14.29 -10.77 -25.29
N ASP A 76 14.66 -11.48 -26.35
CA ASP A 76 14.68 -12.95 -26.40
C ASP A 76 15.91 -13.58 -25.72
N LEU A 77 16.93 -12.78 -25.34
CA LEU A 77 18.11 -13.31 -24.67
C LEU A 77 17.78 -13.81 -23.24
N PRO A 78 18.29 -14.99 -22.83
CA PRO A 78 18.00 -15.54 -21.50
C PRO A 78 18.83 -14.89 -20.39
N SER A 79 20.02 -14.36 -20.69
CA SER A 79 20.91 -13.81 -19.66
C SER A 79 20.57 -12.35 -19.32
N ALA A 80 20.10 -12.12 -18.10
CA ALA A 80 19.85 -10.78 -17.55
C ALA A 80 21.15 -9.95 -17.45
N GLU A 81 22.28 -10.57 -17.10
CA GLU A 81 23.58 -9.87 -16.98
C GLU A 81 24.02 -9.28 -18.32
N VAL A 82 23.92 -10.06 -19.40
CA VAL A 82 24.28 -9.60 -20.76
C VAL A 82 23.32 -8.50 -21.20
N LYS A 83 22.02 -8.62 -20.91
CA LYS A 83 21.02 -7.57 -21.19
C LYS A 83 21.40 -6.27 -20.49
N ILE A 84 21.75 -6.32 -19.20
CA ILE A 84 22.12 -5.15 -18.41
C ILE A 84 23.37 -4.48 -18.98
N GLU A 85 24.44 -5.25 -19.22
CA GLU A 85 25.72 -4.71 -19.74
C GLU A 85 25.52 -4.01 -21.10
N VAL A 86 24.86 -4.67 -22.04
CA VAL A 86 24.63 -4.13 -23.40
C VAL A 86 23.69 -2.93 -23.36
N CYS A 87 22.59 -3.00 -22.62
CA CYS A 87 21.62 -1.90 -22.53
C CYS A 87 22.20 -0.67 -21.81
N GLN A 88 22.99 -0.85 -20.75
CA GLN A 88 23.67 0.27 -20.09
C GLN A 88 24.62 0.99 -21.06
N HIS A 89 25.41 0.23 -21.82
CA HIS A 89 26.29 0.78 -22.85
C HIS A 89 25.48 1.52 -23.93
N ALA A 90 24.37 0.92 -24.38
CA ALA A 90 23.47 1.51 -25.35
C ALA A 90 22.94 2.88 -24.90
N LEU A 91 22.45 2.97 -23.66
CA LEU A 91 21.91 4.21 -23.10
C LEU A 91 22.98 5.29 -22.97
N GLN A 92 24.21 4.94 -22.59
CA GLN A 92 25.33 5.89 -22.54
C GLN A 92 25.70 6.41 -23.94
N ALA A 93 25.77 5.52 -24.94
CA ALA A 93 26.09 5.87 -26.32
C ALA A 93 24.98 6.70 -26.99
N LEU A 94 23.71 6.45 -26.65
CA LEU A 94 22.56 7.20 -27.17
C LEU A 94 22.39 8.58 -26.51
N GLN A 95 22.88 8.78 -25.29
CA GLN A 95 22.67 10.00 -24.49
C GLN A 95 22.93 11.32 -25.26
N PRO A 96 24.02 11.49 -26.04
CA PRO A 96 24.29 12.73 -26.77
C PRO A 96 23.28 13.03 -27.89
N ARG A 97 22.57 12.01 -28.38
CA ARG A 97 21.65 12.09 -29.53
C ARG A 97 20.26 11.55 -29.19
N VAL A 98 19.89 11.50 -27.91
CA VAL A 98 18.68 10.81 -27.41
C VAL A 98 17.40 11.28 -28.09
N VAL A 99 17.29 12.59 -28.42
CA VAL A 99 16.14 13.18 -29.14
C VAL A 99 15.93 12.55 -30.52
N SER A 100 16.98 12.01 -31.14
CA SER A 100 16.89 11.30 -32.43
C SER A 100 16.52 9.83 -32.28
N PHE A 101 16.54 9.27 -31.07
CA PHE A 101 16.37 7.83 -30.82
C PHE A 101 15.42 7.56 -29.65
N GLU A 102 14.45 8.46 -29.39
CA GLU A 102 13.58 8.39 -28.22
C GLU A 102 12.79 7.07 -28.10
N GLU A 103 12.31 6.52 -29.22
CA GLU A 103 11.58 5.25 -29.24
C GLU A 103 12.50 4.07 -28.89
N GLN A 104 13.73 4.08 -29.41
CA GLN A 104 14.73 3.05 -29.13
C GLN A 104 15.24 3.17 -27.69
N ASP A 105 15.52 4.38 -27.20
CA ASP A 105 15.91 4.65 -25.81
C ASP A 105 14.84 4.12 -24.84
N ALA A 106 13.56 4.42 -25.08
CA ALA A 106 12.48 3.91 -24.26
C ALA A 106 12.40 2.37 -24.26
N ALA A 107 12.51 1.74 -25.43
CA ALA A 107 12.48 0.28 -25.54
C ALA A 107 13.67 -0.39 -24.83
N ILE A 108 14.86 0.21 -24.90
CA ILE A 108 16.06 -0.26 -24.19
C ILE A 108 15.89 -0.12 -22.67
N ARG A 109 15.33 1.00 -22.20
CA ARG A 109 15.02 1.21 -20.76
C ARG A 109 14.00 0.20 -20.23
N GLU A 110 12.98 -0.16 -21.01
CA GLU A 110 12.04 -1.22 -20.62
C GLU A 110 12.74 -2.58 -20.48
N ILE A 111 13.59 -2.96 -21.44
CA ILE A 111 14.36 -4.23 -21.36
C ILE A 111 15.31 -4.25 -20.16
N VAL A 112 16.03 -3.15 -19.91
CA VAL A 112 16.96 -3.09 -18.79
C VAL A 112 16.22 -3.12 -17.46
N ALA A 113 15.04 -2.51 -17.37
CA ALA A 113 14.19 -2.61 -16.20
C ALA A 113 13.69 -4.04 -15.97
N ASP A 114 13.23 -4.73 -17.03
CA ASP A 114 12.85 -6.15 -16.96
C ASP A 114 14.04 -7.02 -16.46
N ALA A 115 15.26 -6.73 -16.93
CA ALA A 115 16.46 -7.47 -16.54
C ALA A 115 16.88 -7.21 -15.08
N TYR A 116 16.77 -5.97 -14.60
CA TYR A 116 16.99 -5.65 -13.19
C TYR A 116 15.91 -6.26 -12.28
N GLU A 117 14.64 -6.26 -12.70
CA GLU A 117 13.55 -6.93 -11.99
C GLU A 117 13.82 -8.43 -11.85
N GLN A 118 14.38 -9.09 -12.87
CA GLN A 118 14.78 -10.51 -12.81
C GLN A 118 15.92 -10.78 -11.82
N GLN A 119 16.75 -9.77 -11.51
CA GLN A 119 17.82 -9.85 -10.52
C GLN A 119 17.40 -9.32 -9.14
N GLU A 120 16.12 -9.03 -8.95
CA GLU A 120 15.57 -8.42 -7.72
C GLU A 120 16.19 -7.06 -7.37
N ASP A 121 16.82 -6.35 -8.35
CA ASP A 121 17.30 -4.97 -8.18
C ASP A 121 16.19 -3.99 -8.59
N TYR A 122 15.21 -3.80 -7.70
CA TYR A 122 14.05 -2.96 -7.98
C TYR A 122 14.39 -1.47 -8.07
N THR A 123 15.42 -1.03 -7.33
CA THR A 123 15.86 0.37 -7.33
C THR A 123 16.43 0.76 -8.69
N SER A 124 17.31 -0.07 -9.26
CA SER A 124 17.87 0.18 -10.59
C SER A 124 16.82 0.06 -11.69
N ALA A 125 15.89 -0.89 -11.57
CA ALA A 125 14.75 -1.01 -12.48
C ALA A 125 13.89 0.26 -12.49
N ALA A 126 13.54 0.78 -11.31
CA ALA A 126 12.77 2.01 -11.17
C ALA A 126 13.50 3.19 -11.81
N LYS A 127 14.81 3.35 -11.55
CA LYS A 127 15.63 4.43 -12.13
C LYS A 127 15.70 4.35 -13.66
N ALA A 128 15.79 3.15 -14.23
CA ALA A 128 15.77 2.96 -15.67
C ALA A 128 14.46 3.48 -16.29
N LEU A 129 13.31 3.10 -15.73
CA LEU A 129 11.99 3.52 -16.20
C LEU A 129 11.73 5.01 -16.01
N GLN A 130 12.25 5.62 -14.94
CA GLN A 130 12.13 7.06 -14.70
C GLN A 130 12.79 7.92 -15.79
N GLY A 131 13.81 7.39 -16.45
CA GLY A 131 14.49 8.09 -17.54
C GLY A 131 13.71 8.11 -18.86
N ILE A 132 12.59 7.39 -18.97
CA ILE A 132 11.75 7.40 -20.18
C ILE A 132 11.07 8.77 -20.31
N GLN A 133 11.30 9.43 -21.44
CA GLN A 133 10.65 10.70 -21.75
C GLN A 133 9.19 10.47 -22.17
N LEU A 134 8.25 10.91 -21.32
CA LEU A 134 6.81 10.72 -21.52
C LEU A 134 6.11 11.85 -22.27
N ASP A 135 6.67 13.06 -22.21
CA ASP A 135 6.11 14.28 -22.79
C ASP A 135 7.00 14.78 -23.94
N SER A 136 7.11 13.97 -24.99
CA SER A 136 7.84 14.31 -26.22
C SER A 136 6.90 14.85 -27.29
N SER A 137 7.39 15.82 -28.08
CA SER A 137 6.70 16.29 -29.27
C SER A 137 6.74 15.29 -30.43
N GLN A 138 7.69 14.34 -30.41
CA GLN A 138 7.89 13.34 -31.47
C GLN A 138 7.15 12.03 -31.17
N ARG A 139 6.96 11.69 -29.89
CA ARG A 139 6.30 10.45 -29.45
C ARG A 139 5.03 10.75 -28.65
N MET A 140 3.87 10.48 -29.23
CA MET A 140 2.59 10.55 -28.51
C MET A 140 2.32 9.25 -27.76
N ILE A 141 2.47 9.28 -26.44
CA ILE A 141 2.13 8.16 -25.54
C ILE A 141 0.72 8.39 -24.98
N SER A 142 -0.13 7.36 -25.00
CA SER A 142 -1.47 7.44 -24.44
C SER A 142 -1.44 7.66 -22.93
N ASP A 143 -2.45 8.36 -22.39
CA ASP A 143 -2.56 8.60 -20.95
C ASP A 143 -2.58 7.27 -20.16
N THR A 144 -3.21 6.23 -20.69
CA THR A 144 -3.20 4.87 -20.12
C THR A 144 -1.79 4.28 -20.02
N ALA A 145 -0.97 4.42 -21.07
CA ALA A 145 0.40 3.92 -21.05
C ALA A 145 1.29 4.70 -20.06
N LYS A 146 1.08 6.03 -19.92
CA LYS A 146 1.76 6.84 -18.90
C LYS A 146 1.42 6.36 -17.49
N VAL A 147 0.13 6.16 -17.20
CA VAL A 147 -0.33 5.67 -15.89
C VAL A 147 0.20 4.27 -15.61
N LYS A 148 0.20 3.37 -16.61
CA LYS A 148 0.77 2.03 -16.48
C LYS A 148 2.25 2.07 -16.12
N LEU A 149 3.04 2.92 -16.76
CA LEU A 149 4.46 3.08 -16.45
C LEU A 149 4.68 3.62 -15.04
N TRP A 150 3.94 4.66 -14.63
CA TRP A 150 4.06 5.22 -13.29
C TRP A 150 3.68 4.21 -12.21
N ILE A 151 2.62 3.42 -12.40
CA ILE A 151 2.24 2.37 -11.45
C ILE A 151 3.33 1.29 -11.38
N ARG A 152 3.97 0.93 -12.50
CA ARG A 152 5.12 0.01 -12.48
C ARG A 152 6.27 0.58 -11.63
N ILE A 153 6.62 1.85 -11.81
CA ILE A 153 7.64 2.54 -11.00
C ILE A 153 7.26 2.54 -9.51
N VAL A 154 6.00 2.84 -9.18
CA VAL A 154 5.48 2.80 -7.81
C VAL A 154 5.67 1.41 -7.20
N ARG A 155 5.29 0.35 -7.92
CA ARG A 155 5.43 -1.02 -7.44
C ARG A 155 6.89 -1.38 -7.16
N LEU A 156 7.81 -0.99 -8.04
CA LEU A 156 9.24 -1.24 -7.84
C LEU A 156 9.79 -0.57 -6.58
N PHE A 157 9.42 0.69 -6.33
CA PHE A 157 9.81 1.37 -5.10
C PHE A 157 9.20 0.74 -3.84
N LEU A 158 7.99 0.18 -3.95
CA LEU A 158 7.32 -0.49 -2.84
C LEU A 158 7.93 -1.85 -2.47
N GLU A 159 8.67 -2.50 -3.36
CA GLU A 159 9.40 -3.72 -3.01
C GLU A 159 10.65 -3.44 -2.15
N GLU A 160 11.15 -2.19 -2.17
CA GLU A 160 12.30 -1.71 -1.37
C GLU A 160 11.86 -0.79 -0.20
N ASP A 161 10.57 -0.78 0.14
CA ASP A 161 9.95 0.09 1.15
C ASP A 161 10.19 1.62 0.94
N ASP A 162 10.61 2.08 -0.25
CA ASP A 162 10.76 3.49 -0.60
C ASP A 162 9.40 4.14 -0.94
N THR A 163 8.60 4.31 0.11
CA THR A 163 7.26 4.88 0.03
C THR A 163 7.24 6.35 -0.38
N THR A 164 8.34 7.08 -0.18
CA THR A 164 8.44 8.51 -0.51
C THR A 164 8.55 8.71 -2.03
N SER A 165 9.45 7.97 -2.66
CA SER A 165 9.56 7.96 -4.13
C SER A 165 8.29 7.39 -4.76
N ALA A 166 7.73 6.32 -4.18
CA ALA A 166 6.48 5.72 -4.63
C ALA A 166 5.31 6.72 -4.59
N GLU A 167 5.12 7.47 -3.50
CA GLU A 167 4.03 8.45 -3.38
C GLU A 167 4.13 9.55 -4.45
N THR A 168 5.35 9.94 -4.83
CA THR A 168 5.57 10.95 -5.88
C THR A 168 4.98 10.50 -7.23
N TYR A 169 5.25 9.27 -7.66
CA TYR A 169 4.75 8.73 -8.92
C TYR A 169 3.27 8.34 -8.84
N LEU A 170 2.79 7.89 -7.68
CA LEU A 170 1.38 7.63 -7.45
C LEU A 170 0.55 8.91 -7.61
N ASN A 171 1.03 10.03 -7.06
CA ASN A 171 0.35 11.32 -7.21
C ASN A 171 0.28 11.79 -8.67
N ARG A 172 1.31 11.51 -9.49
CA ARG A 172 1.26 11.76 -10.94
C ARG A 172 0.20 10.89 -11.62
N ALA A 173 0.20 9.59 -11.34
CA ALA A 173 -0.81 8.67 -11.86
C ALA A 173 -2.24 9.06 -11.49
N LYS A 174 -2.45 9.54 -10.26
CA LYS A 174 -3.75 10.02 -9.78
C LYS A 174 -4.33 11.14 -10.65
N THR A 175 -3.49 12.01 -11.23
CA THR A 175 -3.96 13.11 -12.08
C THR A 175 -4.55 12.67 -13.41
N LEU A 176 -4.20 11.47 -13.91
CA LEU A 176 -4.69 10.94 -15.18
C LEU A 176 -5.59 9.71 -15.00
N LEU A 177 -5.74 9.18 -13.78
CA LEU A 177 -6.47 7.95 -13.49
C LEU A 177 -7.93 7.97 -13.99
N TYR A 178 -8.58 9.14 -13.95
CA TYR A 178 -9.96 9.28 -14.42
C TYR A 178 -10.14 9.03 -15.93
N LYS A 179 -9.05 9.09 -16.70
CA LYS A 179 -9.03 8.81 -18.15
C LYS A 179 -8.72 7.35 -18.47
N VAL A 180 -8.28 6.57 -17.50
CA VAL A 180 -7.93 5.16 -17.68
C VAL A 180 -9.19 4.33 -17.48
N GLU A 181 -9.64 3.62 -18.50
CA GLU A 181 -10.80 2.71 -18.42
C GLU A 181 -10.42 1.31 -17.94
N ASP A 182 -9.14 0.95 -18.10
CA ASP A 182 -8.60 -0.36 -17.72
C ASP A 182 -8.71 -0.58 -16.20
N GLN A 183 -9.50 -1.58 -15.83
CA GLN A 183 -9.81 -1.90 -14.45
C GLN A 183 -8.63 -2.54 -13.72
N GLU A 184 -7.77 -3.30 -14.40
CA GLU A 184 -6.58 -3.91 -13.79
C GLU A 184 -5.60 -2.82 -13.34
N ILE A 185 -5.41 -1.79 -14.18
CA ILE A 185 -4.56 -0.63 -13.85
C ILE A 185 -5.13 0.14 -12.65
N ARG A 186 -6.46 0.33 -12.60
CA ARG A 186 -7.13 0.97 -11.45
C ARG A 186 -6.96 0.17 -10.16
N LEU A 187 -7.06 -1.15 -10.23
CA LEU A 187 -6.86 -2.03 -9.07
C LEU A 187 -5.40 -1.99 -8.58
N MET A 188 -4.42 -2.05 -9.49
CA MET A 188 -3.01 -1.89 -9.14
C MET A 188 -2.72 -0.54 -8.49
N PHE A 189 -3.35 0.54 -8.98
CA PHE A 189 -3.27 1.86 -8.37
C PHE A 189 -3.83 1.85 -6.94
N GLN A 190 -5.04 1.31 -6.74
CA GLN A 190 -5.68 1.25 -5.42
C GLN A 190 -4.84 0.46 -4.41
N LEU A 191 -4.34 -0.72 -4.81
CA LEU A 191 -3.48 -1.54 -3.94
C LEU A 191 -2.18 -0.81 -3.58
N SER A 192 -1.53 -0.17 -4.56
CA SER A 192 -0.32 0.60 -4.32
C SER A 192 -0.58 1.80 -3.40
N GLN A 193 -1.72 2.47 -3.56
CA GLN A 193 -2.14 3.56 -2.68
C GLN A 193 -2.35 3.06 -1.24
N ALA A 194 -2.99 1.90 -1.06
CA ALA A 194 -3.19 1.32 0.25
C ALA A 194 -1.85 0.97 0.94
N ARG A 195 -0.90 0.35 0.22
CA ARG A 195 0.46 0.05 0.71
C ARG A 195 1.21 1.31 1.15
N ILE A 196 1.15 2.38 0.36
CA ILE A 196 1.80 3.67 0.69
C ILE A 196 1.18 4.28 1.95
N LEU A 197 -0.15 4.26 2.09
CA LEU A 197 -0.84 4.81 3.26
C LEU A 197 -0.55 4.00 4.53
N ASP A 198 -0.49 2.67 4.41
CA ASP A 198 -0.16 1.75 5.51
C ASP A 198 1.25 2.02 6.04
N ALA A 199 2.25 2.03 5.16
CA ALA A 199 3.62 2.36 5.53
C ALA A 199 3.77 3.81 6.03
N GLY A 200 2.96 4.74 5.51
CA GLY A 200 2.85 6.12 5.99
C GLY A 200 2.09 6.29 7.31
N ARG A 201 1.70 5.20 7.99
CA ARG A 201 0.96 5.17 9.27
C ARG A 201 -0.44 5.81 9.20
N LYS A 202 -0.99 5.99 8.00
CA LYS A 202 -2.38 6.44 7.77
C LYS A 202 -3.31 5.22 7.73
N PHE A 203 -3.28 4.42 8.80
CA PHE A 203 -3.88 3.09 8.81
C PHE A 203 -5.39 3.09 8.55
N LEU A 204 -6.15 4.05 9.09
CA LEU A 204 -7.60 4.08 8.86
C LEU A 204 -7.96 4.38 7.39
N ASP A 205 -7.14 5.17 6.69
CA ASP A 205 -7.32 5.43 5.27
C ASP A 205 -6.92 4.21 4.44
N ALA A 206 -5.78 3.58 4.77
CA ALA A 206 -5.34 2.33 4.16
C ALA A 206 -6.38 1.21 4.31
N CYS A 207 -6.93 1.04 5.51
CA CYS A 207 -7.97 0.07 5.83
C CYS A 207 -9.18 0.22 4.90
N ARG A 208 -9.67 1.44 4.69
CA ARG A 208 -10.82 1.68 3.81
C ARG A 208 -10.55 1.25 2.39
N ILE A 209 -9.35 1.53 1.86
CA ILE A 209 -8.97 1.16 0.50
C ILE A 209 -8.79 -0.36 0.38
N TYR A 210 -8.12 -1.01 1.34
CA TYR A 210 -7.99 -2.47 1.36
C TYR A 210 -9.35 -3.18 1.46
N HIS A 211 -10.25 -2.67 2.30
CA HIS A 211 -11.60 -3.20 2.44
C HIS A 211 -12.40 -3.03 1.14
N GLU A 212 -12.35 -1.86 0.50
CA GLU A 212 -12.98 -1.64 -0.81
C GLU A 212 -12.41 -2.59 -1.88
N PHE A 213 -11.08 -2.73 -1.93
CA PHE A 213 -10.39 -3.63 -2.85
C PHE A 213 -10.83 -5.10 -2.66
N SER A 214 -11.09 -5.52 -1.43
CA SER A 214 -11.55 -6.89 -1.11
C SER A 214 -12.91 -7.26 -1.73
N PHE A 215 -13.70 -6.29 -2.20
CA PHE A 215 -14.99 -6.54 -2.88
C PHE A 215 -14.88 -6.60 -4.40
N SER A 216 -13.70 -6.35 -4.98
CA SER A 216 -13.52 -6.37 -6.43
C SER A 216 -13.78 -7.77 -7.01
N LEU A 217 -14.67 -7.87 -8.01
CA LEU A 217 -15.08 -9.15 -8.61
C LEU A 217 -14.02 -9.78 -9.52
N ILE A 218 -13.04 -8.98 -9.98
CA ILE A 218 -12.03 -9.41 -10.97
C ILE A 218 -10.85 -10.13 -10.28
N ILE A 219 -10.75 -9.98 -8.97
CA ILE A 219 -9.65 -10.46 -8.17
C ILE A 219 -9.92 -11.90 -7.69
N ALA A 220 -8.86 -12.71 -7.59
CA ALA A 220 -8.95 -14.05 -7.04
C ALA A 220 -9.35 -14.02 -5.55
N GLU A 221 -10.09 -15.03 -5.09
CA GLU A 221 -10.62 -15.03 -3.72
C GLU A 221 -9.51 -14.94 -2.65
N GLU A 222 -8.37 -15.60 -2.88
CA GLU A 222 -7.20 -15.53 -2.00
C GLU A 222 -6.64 -14.12 -1.84
N GLU A 223 -6.64 -13.32 -2.91
CA GLU A 223 -6.19 -11.92 -2.88
C GLU A 223 -7.19 -11.02 -2.17
N LYS A 224 -8.50 -11.30 -2.31
CA LYS A 224 -9.54 -10.59 -1.54
C LYS A 224 -9.39 -10.85 -0.05
N MET A 225 -9.13 -12.10 0.33
CA MET A 225 -8.92 -12.47 1.74
C MET A 225 -7.64 -11.85 2.30
N ARG A 226 -6.55 -11.79 1.52
CA ARG A 226 -5.34 -11.06 1.89
C ARG A 226 -5.62 -9.56 2.09
N ALA A 227 -6.40 -8.93 1.20
CA ALA A 227 -6.78 -7.54 1.35
C ALA A 227 -7.68 -7.30 2.57
N LEU A 228 -8.62 -8.20 2.86
CA LEU A 228 -9.46 -8.12 4.06
C LEU A 228 -8.62 -8.25 5.34
N SER A 229 -7.67 -9.18 5.37
CA SER A 229 -6.71 -9.32 6.49
C SER A 229 -5.90 -8.03 6.67
N ALA A 230 -5.34 -7.47 5.59
CA ALA A 230 -4.63 -6.19 5.64
C ALA A 230 -5.51 -5.03 6.13
N ALA A 231 -6.79 -5.00 5.74
CA ALA A 231 -7.75 -4.02 6.22
C ALA A 231 -7.99 -4.13 7.73
N ILE A 232 -8.14 -5.35 8.25
CA ILE A 232 -8.32 -5.62 9.68
C ILE A 232 -7.05 -5.24 10.46
N ILE A 233 -5.86 -5.60 9.96
CA ILE A 233 -4.58 -5.21 10.56
C ILE A 233 -4.48 -3.68 10.67
N CYS A 234 -4.76 -2.96 9.58
CA CYS A 234 -4.77 -1.50 9.57
C CYS A 234 -5.81 -0.91 10.55
N ALA A 235 -7.01 -1.48 10.63
CA ALA A 235 -8.02 -1.04 11.59
C ALA A 235 -7.54 -1.21 13.04
N VAL A 236 -6.86 -2.33 13.35
CA VAL A 236 -6.29 -2.61 14.67
C VAL A 236 -5.14 -1.63 15.00
N LEU A 237 -4.26 -1.32 14.04
CA LEU A 237 -3.15 -0.37 14.25
C LEU A 237 -3.58 1.11 14.30
N GLY A 238 -4.77 1.43 13.77
CA GLY A 238 -5.29 2.80 13.78
C GLY A 238 -5.55 3.36 15.18
N PRO A 239 -5.52 4.69 15.36
CA PRO A 239 -5.73 5.34 16.65
C PRO A 239 -7.16 5.12 17.17
N ALA A 240 -7.31 4.86 18.48
CA ALA A 240 -8.62 4.64 19.09
C ALA A 240 -9.51 5.89 19.00
N GLY A 241 -10.78 5.73 18.63
CA GLY A 241 -11.76 6.82 18.53
C GLY A 241 -12.91 6.54 17.55
N PRO A 242 -13.85 7.48 17.38
CA PRO A 242 -15.13 7.22 16.69
C PRO A 242 -15.00 6.76 15.24
N GLN A 243 -14.01 7.25 14.50
CA GLN A 243 -13.75 6.84 13.13
C GLN A 243 -13.36 5.36 13.06
N ARG A 244 -12.45 4.93 13.95
CA ARG A 244 -11.98 3.56 14.03
C ARG A 244 -13.11 2.61 14.44
N SER A 245 -13.93 2.99 15.41
CA SER A 245 -15.05 2.16 15.90
C SER A 245 -16.10 1.91 14.81
N ARG A 246 -16.37 2.91 13.95
CA ARG A 246 -17.22 2.71 12.76
C ARG A 246 -16.61 1.71 11.78
N ILE A 247 -15.31 1.79 11.52
CA ILE A 247 -14.58 0.87 10.64
C ILE A 247 -14.61 -0.55 11.23
N LEU A 248 -14.30 -0.72 12.51
CA LEU A 248 -14.37 -2.02 13.20
C LEU A 248 -15.78 -2.62 13.12
N SER A 249 -16.83 -1.80 13.29
CA SER A 249 -18.21 -2.25 13.11
C SER A 249 -18.52 -2.70 11.68
N GLN A 250 -17.92 -2.07 10.67
CA GLN A 250 -18.12 -2.48 9.27
C GLN A 250 -17.42 -3.82 9.01
N LEU A 251 -16.16 -3.95 9.44
CA LEU A 251 -15.38 -5.17 9.30
C LEU A 251 -15.99 -6.35 10.05
N TYR A 252 -16.49 -6.13 11.28
CA TYR A 252 -17.11 -7.19 12.07
C TYR A 252 -18.44 -7.70 11.48
N ARG A 253 -19.15 -6.86 10.73
CA ARG A 253 -20.39 -7.26 10.02
C ARG A 253 -20.12 -7.98 8.70
N ASP A 254 -18.87 -7.98 8.21
CA ASP A 254 -18.50 -8.77 7.04
C ASP A 254 -18.36 -10.24 7.46
N GLU A 255 -19.23 -11.11 6.93
CA GLU A 255 -19.22 -12.54 7.25
C GLU A 255 -17.88 -13.21 6.92
N ARG A 256 -17.16 -12.70 5.92
CA ARG A 256 -15.83 -13.20 5.52
C ARG A 256 -14.77 -12.94 6.56
N ALA A 257 -14.95 -11.95 7.44
CA ALA A 257 -13.98 -11.62 8.48
C ALA A 257 -13.74 -12.80 9.43
N SER A 258 -14.74 -13.68 9.62
CA SER A 258 -14.61 -14.90 10.43
C SER A 258 -13.58 -15.91 9.90
N GLN A 259 -13.21 -15.80 8.62
CA GLN A 259 -12.29 -16.71 7.94
C GLN A 259 -10.83 -16.26 8.04
N VAL A 260 -10.56 -15.01 8.42
CA VAL A 260 -9.20 -14.53 8.64
C VAL A 260 -8.73 -14.82 10.05
N GLU A 261 -7.43 -15.01 10.23
CA GLU A 261 -6.88 -15.35 11.53
C GLU A 261 -6.95 -14.19 12.54
N GLU A 262 -7.09 -12.95 12.06
CA GLU A 262 -7.20 -11.73 12.88
C GLU A 262 -8.61 -11.53 13.45
N PHE A 263 -9.58 -12.40 13.14
CA PHE A 263 -10.97 -12.24 13.60
C PHE A 263 -11.09 -12.12 15.12
N GLY A 264 -10.32 -12.90 15.87
CA GLY A 264 -10.37 -12.90 17.33
C GLY A 264 -10.01 -11.54 17.94
N ILE A 265 -8.99 -10.85 17.40
CA ILE A 265 -8.63 -9.51 17.87
C ILE A 265 -9.64 -8.48 17.38
N LEU A 266 -10.14 -8.60 16.14
CA LEU A 266 -11.20 -7.75 15.59
C LEU A 266 -12.45 -7.77 16.47
N GLU A 267 -12.94 -8.96 16.85
CA GLU A 267 -14.11 -9.12 17.71
C GLU A 267 -13.90 -8.41 19.05
N LYS A 268 -12.75 -8.64 19.71
CA LYS A 268 -12.47 -8.00 21.00
C LYS A 268 -12.37 -6.50 20.89
N MET A 269 -11.76 -5.99 19.81
CA MET A 269 -11.65 -4.55 19.61
C MET A 269 -13.00 -3.91 19.30
N PHE A 270 -13.84 -4.57 18.50
CA PHE A 270 -15.19 -4.10 18.23
C PHE A 270 -16.09 -4.10 19.48
N LEU A 271 -15.96 -5.12 20.33
CA LEU A 271 -16.72 -5.25 21.58
C LEU A 271 -16.10 -4.49 22.76
N ASP A 272 -15.10 -3.63 22.51
CA ASP A 272 -14.39 -2.83 23.51
C ASP A 272 -13.85 -3.65 24.70
N ARG A 273 -13.45 -4.90 24.44
CA ARG A 273 -12.83 -5.78 25.43
C ARG A 273 -11.35 -5.44 25.60
N LEU A 274 -10.84 -5.61 26.81
CA LEU A 274 -9.41 -5.48 27.10
C LEU A 274 -8.61 -6.58 26.40
N LEU A 275 -7.50 -6.20 25.79
CA LEU A 275 -6.55 -7.10 25.15
C LEU A 275 -5.46 -7.53 26.12
N SER A 276 -5.19 -8.83 26.18
CA SER A 276 -4.11 -9.37 27.01
C SER A 276 -2.75 -9.27 26.32
N PRO A 277 -1.63 -9.18 27.07
CA PRO A 277 -0.29 -9.13 26.45
C PRO A 277 0.03 -10.34 25.55
N ALA A 278 -0.51 -11.51 25.86
CA ALA A 278 -0.31 -12.73 25.06
C ALA A 278 -0.98 -12.61 23.68
N GLU A 279 -2.19 -12.07 23.61
CA GLU A 279 -2.93 -11.84 22.36
C GLU A 279 -2.24 -10.78 21.50
N VAL A 280 -1.78 -9.70 22.13
CA VAL A 280 -1.04 -8.64 21.46
C VAL A 280 0.25 -9.18 20.85
N LYS A 281 0.96 -10.06 21.56
CA LYS A 281 2.17 -10.71 21.05
C LYS A 281 1.85 -11.60 19.84
N GLN A 282 0.83 -12.44 19.94
CA GLN A 282 0.41 -13.31 18.82
C GLN A 282 0.02 -12.49 17.58
N PHE A 283 -0.60 -11.33 17.77
CA PHE A 283 -0.93 -10.42 16.67
C PHE A 283 0.32 -9.72 16.12
N ALA A 284 1.24 -9.29 16.97
CA ALA A 284 2.50 -8.65 16.58
C ALA A 284 3.37 -9.55 15.68
N ASP A 285 3.38 -10.86 15.94
CA ASP A 285 4.15 -11.84 15.18
C ASP A 285 3.70 -11.94 13.70
N LYS A 286 2.52 -11.41 13.35
CA LYS A 286 1.97 -11.42 11.99
C LYS A 286 2.17 -10.10 11.24
N LEU A 287 2.64 -9.06 11.92
CA LEU A 287 2.77 -7.74 11.32
C LEU A 287 3.97 -7.67 10.38
N ALA A 288 3.83 -6.85 9.33
CA ALA A 288 4.93 -6.59 8.42
C ALA A 288 6.05 -5.78 9.12
N PRO A 289 7.30 -5.87 8.67
CA PRO A 289 8.43 -5.14 9.26
C PRO A 289 8.17 -3.63 9.39
N HIS A 290 7.58 -2.99 8.38
CA HIS A 290 7.26 -1.56 8.40
C HIS A 290 6.19 -1.19 9.47
N GLN A 291 5.30 -2.11 9.82
CA GLN A 291 4.27 -1.91 10.85
C GLN A 291 4.83 -2.04 12.28
N LEU A 292 5.97 -2.72 12.44
CA LEU A 292 6.69 -2.89 13.70
C LEU A 292 7.67 -1.74 14.00
N ALA A 293 7.74 -0.73 13.14
CA ALA A 293 8.64 0.40 13.32
C ALA A 293 8.40 1.12 14.66
N GLN A 294 9.50 1.39 15.37
CA GLN A 294 9.45 2.11 16.63
C GLN A 294 9.15 3.60 16.40
N THR A 295 8.43 4.17 17.36
CA THR A 295 8.19 5.62 17.47
C THR A 295 9.36 6.29 18.20
N ALA A 296 9.37 7.63 18.23
CA ALA A 296 10.42 8.41 18.90
C ALA A 296 10.61 8.02 20.38
N ASP A 297 9.54 7.53 21.01
CA ASP A 297 9.51 7.15 22.43
C ASP A 297 9.94 5.69 22.67
N GLY A 298 10.44 4.99 21.63
CA GLY A 298 10.87 3.59 21.69
C GLY A 298 9.73 2.56 21.69
N SER A 299 8.46 3.00 21.72
CA SER A 299 7.29 2.13 21.64
C SER A 299 6.90 1.82 20.18
N THR A 300 6.28 0.67 19.93
CA THR A 300 5.74 0.36 18.60
C THR A 300 4.37 1.02 18.40
N VAL A 301 3.98 1.20 17.14
CA VAL A 301 2.62 1.66 16.78
C VAL A 301 1.55 0.76 17.39
N LEU A 302 1.74 -0.56 17.33
CA LEU A 302 0.82 -1.53 17.92
C LEU A 302 0.69 -1.33 19.43
N THR A 303 1.81 -1.18 20.15
CA THR A 303 1.80 -0.97 21.61
C THR A 303 0.97 0.26 21.95
N LYS A 304 1.17 1.37 21.23
CA LYS A 304 0.38 2.60 21.42
C LYS A 304 -1.11 2.38 21.14
N ALA A 305 -1.46 1.73 20.04
CA ALA A 305 -2.85 1.46 19.67
C ALA A 305 -3.56 0.58 20.72
N VAL A 306 -2.87 -0.42 21.27
CA VAL A 306 -3.38 -1.30 22.32
C VAL A 306 -3.62 -0.55 23.62
N ILE A 307 -2.70 0.32 24.04
CA ILE A 307 -2.85 1.17 25.23
C ILE A 307 -4.08 2.06 25.09
N GLU A 308 -4.20 2.77 23.97
CA GLU A 308 -5.33 3.66 23.70
C GLU A 308 -6.66 2.89 23.64
N HIS A 309 -6.65 1.69 23.06
CA HIS A 309 -7.81 0.80 23.03
C HIS A 309 -8.21 0.31 24.42
N ASN A 310 -7.27 -0.22 25.19
CA ASN A 310 -7.55 -0.73 26.53
C ASN A 310 -8.01 0.38 27.48
N LEU A 311 -7.51 1.61 27.31
CA LEU A 311 -7.98 2.77 28.03
C LEU A 311 -9.44 3.10 27.69
N LEU A 312 -9.81 3.03 26.41
CA LEU A 312 -11.20 3.19 25.99
C LEU A 312 -12.09 2.07 26.56
N GLY A 313 -11.64 0.82 26.51
CA GLY A 313 -12.32 -0.33 27.13
C GLY A 313 -12.52 -0.12 28.63
N ALA A 314 -11.49 0.33 29.35
CA ALA A 314 -11.56 0.65 30.77
C ALA A 314 -12.61 1.76 31.06
N SER A 315 -12.73 2.76 30.19
CA SER A 315 -13.72 3.84 30.34
C SER A 315 -15.18 3.39 30.26
N ARG A 316 -15.43 2.20 29.70
CA ARG A 316 -16.76 1.57 29.69
C ARG A 316 -17.01 0.69 30.90
N LEU A 317 -15.95 0.21 31.55
CA LEU A 317 -16.02 -0.68 32.71
C LEU A 317 -16.06 0.10 34.03
N TYR A 318 -15.36 1.23 34.09
CA TYR A 318 -15.19 2.02 35.30
C TYR A 318 -15.87 3.38 35.16
N SER A 319 -16.50 3.86 36.25
CA SER A 319 -16.93 5.27 36.33
C SER A 319 -15.76 6.19 36.67
N ASN A 320 -14.81 5.70 37.48
CA ASN A 320 -13.54 6.33 37.74
C ASN A 320 -12.50 5.27 38.11
N ILE A 321 -11.22 5.61 37.98
CA ILE A 321 -10.09 4.73 38.32
C ILE A 321 -8.88 5.56 38.76
N GLY A 322 -8.08 5.04 39.69
CA GLY A 322 -6.79 5.63 40.06
C GLY A 322 -5.77 5.51 38.93
N MET A 323 -4.88 6.48 38.81
CA MET A 323 -3.82 6.44 37.78
C MET A 323 -2.92 5.20 37.93
N GLU A 324 -2.60 4.78 39.16
CA GLU A 324 -1.77 3.59 39.42
C GLU A 324 -2.48 2.29 39.00
N ASP A 325 -3.75 2.12 39.36
CA ASP A 325 -4.55 0.95 38.98
C ASP A 325 -4.76 0.87 37.47
N LEU A 326 -5.01 2.01 36.82
CA LEU A 326 -5.08 2.10 35.37
C LEU A 326 -3.74 1.73 34.73
N GLY A 327 -2.63 2.20 35.29
CA GLY A 327 -1.29 1.78 34.87
C GLY A 327 -1.14 0.26 34.91
N GLY A 328 -1.52 -0.37 36.02
CA GLY A 328 -1.52 -1.83 36.15
C GLY A 328 -2.36 -2.54 35.09
N LEU A 329 -3.54 -2.00 34.75
CA LEU A 329 -4.42 -2.55 33.72
C LEU A 329 -3.84 -2.43 32.29
N LEU A 330 -3.13 -1.33 32.02
CA LEU A 330 -2.54 -1.03 30.71
C LEU A 330 -1.12 -1.60 30.54
N GLY A 331 -0.50 -2.07 31.62
CA GLY A 331 0.90 -2.49 31.64
C GLY A 331 1.88 -1.30 31.58
N LEU A 332 1.50 -0.16 32.17
CA LEU A 332 2.25 1.09 32.20
C LEU A 332 2.47 1.58 33.64
N GLU A 333 3.38 2.54 33.80
CA GLU A 333 3.45 3.34 35.02
C GLU A 333 2.23 4.27 35.11
N GLY A 334 1.77 4.55 36.34
CA GLY A 334 0.54 5.34 36.56
C GLY A 334 0.61 6.74 35.97
N GLU A 335 1.77 7.40 36.03
CA GLU A 335 1.97 8.73 35.44
C GLU A 335 1.77 8.71 33.91
N LYS A 336 2.39 7.74 33.22
CA LYS A 336 2.20 7.55 31.77
C LYS A 336 0.75 7.23 31.41
N ALA A 337 0.07 6.41 32.21
CA ALA A 337 -1.36 6.13 31.99
C ALA A 337 -2.21 7.41 32.08
N GLY A 338 -1.89 8.31 33.01
CA GLY A 338 -2.48 9.64 33.12
C GLY A 338 -2.21 10.52 31.91
N GLU A 339 -0.98 10.54 31.38
CA GLU A 339 -0.62 11.27 30.17
C GLU A 339 -1.41 10.79 28.93
N TYR A 340 -1.53 9.46 28.75
CA TYR A 340 -2.34 8.87 27.67
C TYR A 340 -3.82 9.26 27.79
N ALA A 341 -4.38 9.21 29.00
CA ALA A 341 -5.75 9.64 29.25
C ALA A 341 -5.95 11.13 28.95
N ALA A 342 -5.02 11.99 29.38
CA ALA A 342 -5.07 13.42 29.11
C ALA A 342 -5.05 13.72 27.61
N ALA A 343 -4.13 13.10 26.88
CA ALA A 343 -4.02 13.26 25.43
C ALA A 343 -5.28 12.80 24.68
N MET A 344 -5.87 11.66 25.08
CA MET A 344 -7.10 11.17 24.45
C MET A 344 -8.31 12.05 24.76
N ILE A 345 -8.41 12.62 25.96
CA ILE A 345 -9.47 13.56 26.34
C ILE A 345 -9.31 14.87 25.55
N GLU A 346 -8.11 15.44 25.49
CA GLU A 346 -7.82 16.69 24.76
C GLU A 346 -8.15 16.56 23.27
N GLN A 347 -7.84 15.40 22.68
CA GLN A 347 -8.11 15.10 21.28
C GLN A 347 -9.60 14.76 21.00
N GLY A 348 -10.44 14.70 22.03
CA GLY A 348 -11.85 14.36 21.90
C GLY A 348 -12.10 12.89 21.55
N ARG A 349 -11.12 12.01 21.77
CA ARG A 349 -11.20 10.56 21.52
C ARG A 349 -11.75 9.79 22.72
N LEU A 350 -11.60 10.35 23.92
CA LEU A 350 -12.11 9.81 25.19
C LEU A 350 -12.96 10.86 25.92
N ALA A 351 -14.11 10.48 26.46
CA ALA A 351 -14.93 11.36 27.28
C ALA A 351 -14.61 11.17 28.77
N GLY A 352 -14.00 12.17 29.38
CA GLY A 352 -13.71 12.16 30.81
C GLY A 352 -13.02 13.41 31.31
N ARG A 353 -12.61 13.38 32.57
CA ARG A 353 -11.84 14.41 33.27
C ARG A 353 -10.81 13.78 34.21
N ILE A 354 -9.76 14.53 34.51
CA ILE A 354 -8.66 14.08 35.35
C ILE A 354 -8.57 14.97 36.58
N ASP A 355 -8.61 14.36 37.76
CA ASP A 355 -8.25 15.00 39.01
C ASP A 355 -6.76 14.74 39.29
N GLN A 356 -5.96 15.79 39.17
CA GLN A 356 -4.51 15.69 39.37
C GLN A 356 -4.11 15.65 40.84
N ILE A 357 -4.95 16.15 41.75
CA ILE A 357 -4.65 16.17 43.19
C ILE A 357 -4.86 14.76 43.74
N ASP A 358 -6.02 14.18 43.47
CA ASP A 358 -6.39 12.84 43.95
C ASP A 358 -5.88 11.72 43.04
N ARG A 359 -5.27 12.07 41.89
CA ARG A 359 -4.77 11.13 40.87
C ARG A 359 -5.85 10.15 40.38
N LEU A 360 -7.06 10.67 40.19
CA LEU A 360 -8.23 9.92 39.74
C LEU A 360 -8.66 10.37 38.34
N ILE A 361 -9.06 9.42 37.51
CA ILE A 361 -9.62 9.68 36.19
C ILE A 361 -11.11 9.34 36.26
N TYR A 362 -11.97 10.29 35.90
CA TYR A 362 -13.41 10.10 35.83
C TYR A 362 -13.86 9.99 34.39
N PHE A 363 -14.62 8.94 34.07
CA PHE A 363 -15.13 8.67 32.74
C PHE A 363 -16.60 9.09 32.63
N ASP A 364 -16.94 9.81 31.56
CA ASP A 364 -18.30 10.34 31.34
C ASP A 364 -19.09 9.51 30.31
N GLY A 365 -18.79 8.22 30.17
CA GLY A 365 -19.57 7.27 29.37
C GLY A 365 -18.93 6.77 28.06
N GLY A 366 -17.59 6.72 27.97
CA GLY A 366 -16.89 6.04 26.88
C GLY A 366 -16.30 6.97 25.80
N GLU A 367 -16.50 6.63 24.52
CA GLU A 367 -15.94 7.34 23.36
C GLU A 367 -16.31 8.84 23.33
N GLY A 368 -15.32 9.67 22.99
CA GLY A 368 -15.52 11.11 22.80
C GLY A 368 -16.25 11.45 21.50
N SER A 369 -16.61 12.73 21.31
CA SER A 369 -17.33 13.20 20.11
C SER A 369 -16.47 13.23 18.84
N GLY A 370 -15.15 13.03 18.94
CA GLY A 370 -14.21 13.13 17.82
C GLY A 370 -13.80 14.57 17.47
N GLU A 371 -14.32 15.56 18.17
CA GLU A 371 -13.95 16.98 18.04
C GLU A 371 -13.13 17.42 19.26
N ARG A 372 -12.09 18.24 19.02
CA ARG A 372 -11.35 18.89 20.11
C ARG A 372 -12.30 19.77 20.91
N THR A 373 -12.44 19.49 22.21
CA THR A 373 -13.36 20.22 23.07
C THR A 373 -12.87 21.65 23.29
N SER A 374 -13.44 22.60 22.54
CA SER A 374 -13.26 24.05 22.74
C SER A 374 -14.32 24.66 23.68
N ALA A 375 -15.42 23.94 23.93
CA ALA A 375 -16.44 24.29 24.91
C ALA A 375 -16.11 23.65 26.26
N GLY A 376 -16.15 24.44 27.33
CA GLY A 376 -15.79 24.02 28.69
C GLY A 376 -16.50 22.75 29.14
N GLN A 377 -15.76 21.86 29.79
CA GLN A 377 -16.20 20.58 30.37
C GLN A 377 -17.41 20.67 31.32
N ALA A 378 -17.84 21.87 31.73
CA ALA A 378 -18.87 22.10 32.74
C ALA A 378 -20.30 21.66 32.31
N ASP A 379 -20.67 21.82 31.03
CA ASP A 379 -22.03 21.48 30.55
C ASP A 379 -22.31 19.96 30.47
N ARG A 380 -21.27 19.12 30.54
CA ARG A 380 -21.43 17.64 30.54
C ARG A 380 -21.78 17.06 31.91
N ILE A 381 -21.54 17.81 32.98
CA ILE A 381 -21.78 17.36 34.37
C ILE A 381 -23.28 17.39 34.70
N VAL A 382 -23.99 18.41 34.19
CA VAL A 382 -25.41 18.61 34.49
C VAL A 382 -26.25 17.71 33.60
N GLY A 383 -26.80 16.65 34.19
CA GLY A 383 -27.76 15.75 33.53
C GLY A 383 -27.22 14.36 33.15
N ASN A 384 -25.97 14.00 33.46
CA ASN A 384 -25.47 12.64 33.22
C ASN A 384 -26.27 11.59 34.02
N GLU A 385 -26.54 11.85 35.30
CA GLU A 385 -27.40 11.04 36.17
C GLU A 385 -28.82 10.87 35.59
N LEU A 386 -29.43 11.96 35.10
CA LEU A 386 -30.74 11.95 34.46
C LEU A 386 -30.73 11.14 33.16
N ARG A 387 -29.70 11.28 32.33
CA ARG A 387 -29.55 10.46 31.10
C ARG A 387 -29.39 8.98 31.41
N LYS A 388 -28.65 8.62 32.46
CA LYS A 388 -28.54 7.22 32.93
C LYS A 388 -29.89 6.70 33.40
N TRP A 389 -30.66 7.52 34.14
CA TRP A 389 -32.01 7.17 34.56
C TRP A 389 -32.94 6.95 33.35
N ASP A 390 -32.96 7.87 32.38
CA ASP A 390 -33.73 7.73 31.14
C ASP A 390 -33.34 6.47 30.35
N ALA A 391 -32.05 6.15 30.27
CA ALA A 391 -31.55 4.95 29.61
C ALA A 391 -32.01 3.66 30.32
N ASN A 392 -32.00 3.64 31.65
CA ASN A 392 -32.49 2.51 32.44
C ASN A 392 -34.00 2.30 32.26
N VAL A 393 -34.79 3.38 32.27
CA VAL A 393 -36.24 3.32 32.01
C VAL A 393 -36.49 2.77 30.60
N ARG A 394 -35.78 3.27 29.59
CA ARG A 394 -35.87 2.75 28.22
C ARG A 394 -35.52 1.27 28.14
N GLY A 395 -34.40 0.85 28.73
CA GLY A 395 -33.99 -0.56 28.74
C GLY A 395 -35.02 -1.47 29.39
N LEU A 396 -35.64 -1.05 30.50
CA LEU A 396 -36.73 -1.80 31.11
C LEU A 396 -37.94 -1.94 30.17
N THR A 397 -38.33 -0.85 29.50
CA THR A 397 -39.47 -0.89 28.55
C THR A 397 -39.18 -1.77 27.33
N GLU A 398 -37.95 -1.76 26.81
CA GLU A 398 -37.53 -2.62 25.70
C GLU A 398 -37.56 -4.11 26.07
N GLU A 399 -37.11 -4.47 27.28
CA GLU A 399 -37.19 -5.86 27.76
C GLU A 399 -38.63 -6.32 28.01
N VAL A 400 -39.52 -5.44 28.48
CA VAL A 400 -40.96 -5.75 28.59
C VAL A 400 -41.56 -6.04 27.22
N GLU A 401 -41.25 -5.22 26.21
CA GLU A 401 -41.73 -5.43 24.84
C GLU A 401 -41.21 -6.76 24.25
N LYS A 402 -39.92 -7.04 24.47
CA LYS A 402 -39.29 -8.30 24.03
C LYS A 402 -39.96 -9.52 24.68
N VAL A 403 -40.20 -9.49 26.00
CA VAL A 403 -40.90 -10.57 26.70
C VAL A 403 -42.33 -10.71 26.16
N THR A 404 -43.04 -9.60 25.95
CA THR A 404 -44.40 -9.61 25.40
C THR A 404 -44.45 -10.24 24.01
N THR A 405 -43.50 -9.86 23.14
CA THR A 405 -43.35 -10.43 21.79
C THR A 405 -43.05 -11.93 21.84
N LEU A 406 -42.18 -12.37 22.75
CA LEU A 406 -41.87 -13.79 22.94
C LEU A 406 -43.11 -14.59 23.41
N ILE A 407 -43.88 -14.05 24.35
CA ILE A 407 -45.12 -14.69 24.83
C ILE A 407 -46.15 -14.77 23.69
N GLN A 408 -46.31 -13.71 22.89
CA GLN A 408 -47.22 -13.71 21.74
C GLN A 408 -46.82 -14.75 20.67
N ASN A 409 -45.52 -14.89 20.40
CA ASN A 409 -45.02 -15.85 19.42
C ASN A 409 -45.14 -17.31 19.89
N HIS A 410 -44.87 -17.59 21.17
CA HIS A 410 -44.88 -18.95 21.71
C HIS A 410 -46.24 -19.40 22.24
N TYR A 411 -47.07 -18.48 22.74
CA TYR A 411 -48.36 -18.75 23.38
C TYR A 411 -49.46 -17.80 22.88
N PRO A 412 -49.79 -17.83 21.58
CA PRO A 412 -50.75 -16.89 20.98
C PRO A 412 -52.16 -17.01 21.59
N ASP A 413 -52.61 -18.21 21.94
CA ASP A 413 -53.93 -18.45 22.53
C ASP A 413 -54.05 -17.86 23.95
N PHE A 414 -52.97 -17.94 24.74
CA PHE A 414 -52.91 -17.32 26.07
C PHE A 414 -52.98 -15.80 25.96
N VAL A 415 -52.26 -15.22 24.99
CA VAL A 415 -52.28 -13.78 24.73
C VAL A 415 -53.65 -13.33 24.24
N ALA A 416 -54.28 -14.05 23.31
CA ALA A 416 -55.63 -13.74 22.83
C ALA A 416 -56.69 -13.79 23.95
N ALA A 417 -56.56 -14.74 24.89
CA ALA A 417 -57.48 -14.87 26.02
C ALA A 417 -57.32 -13.77 27.08
N ASN A 418 -56.14 -13.14 27.18
CA ASN A 418 -55.81 -12.16 28.24
C ASN A 418 -55.56 -10.73 27.71
N LEU A 419 -55.59 -10.50 26.39
CA LEU A 419 -55.49 -9.16 25.78
C LEU A 419 -56.77 -8.33 25.88
N VAL A 420 -57.92 -8.98 26.10
CA VAL A 420 -59.23 -8.34 26.14
C VAL A 420 -59.66 -8.15 27.60
N HIS A 421 -59.00 -7.23 28.31
CA HIS A 421 -59.54 -6.65 29.54
C HIS A 421 -59.04 -5.21 29.74
#